data_AF-A0A1F3DGQ9-F1
#
_entry.id   AF-A0A1F3DGQ9-F1
#
_cell.length_a   1.000
_cell.length_b   1.000
_cell.length_c   1.000
_cell.angle_alpha   90.00
_cell.angle_beta   90.00
_cell.angle_gamma   90.00
#
_symmetry.space_group_name_H-M   'P 1'
#
loop_
_entity.id
_entity.type
_entity.pdbx_description
1 polymer ?
#
loop_
_entity_poly.entity_id
_entity_poly.type
_entity_poly.pdbx_seq_one_letter_code
_entity_poly.pdbx_strand_id
1 'polypeptide(L)'
;MEARDGSVGFDFSGEYRKVIKNKSIEYFLDDSRIVSITFSEDNNETLISESFEAEETYPVDYQREGWQSILNNFKNYAETSERFRVLHYEILINAPADKVYRTMLEKELYAAWTSIFNPSCRFEGSWDKGSKILFLGEDKEGKTNGMVSWIKDNIPNRSIKIEHQGIVKDGEEIMTGPEVEQWKGSIESYGFISMNDKTLLSVDFDSVKEFEVYFSQTWPEVLKKLKSICEK
;
A
#
# COMPACT_ATOMS: atom_id res chain seq x y z
N MET A 1 13.89 1.61 -18.95
CA MET A 1 13.69 0.38 -18.14
C MET A 1 15.06 -0.11 -17.72
N GLU A 2 15.23 -0.48 -16.46
CA GLU A 2 16.56 -0.76 -15.90
C GLU A 2 16.49 -1.92 -14.91
N ALA A 3 17.52 -2.76 -14.89
CA ALA A 3 17.68 -3.81 -13.92
C ALA A 3 17.77 -3.21 -12.51
N ARG A 4 17.22 -3.92 -11.51
CA ARG A 4 17.19 -3.43 -10.12
C ARG A 4 18.58 -3.18 -9.52
N ASP A 5 19.61 -3.78 -10.09
CA ASP A 5 21.01 -3.60 -9.70
C ASP A 5 21.76 -2.55 -10.55
N GLY A 6 21.07 -1.87 -11.48
CA GLY A 6 21.63 -0.85 -12.37
C GLY A 6 22.62 -1.40 -13.41
N SER A 7 22.72 -2.72 -13.57
CA SER A 7 23.72 -3.32 -14.45
C SER A 7 23.39 -3.18 -15.94
N VAL A 8 22.11 -3.16 -16.27
CA VAL A 8 21.60 -3.09 -17.64
C VAL A 8 20.35 -2.22 -17.66
N GLY A 9 20.35 -1.19 -18.50
CA GLY A 9 19.21 -0.33 -18.72
C GLY A 9 19.12 0.09 -20.18
N PHE A 10 17.90 0.33 -20.63
CA PHE A 10 17.61 0.88 -21.94
C PHE A 10 16.50 1.92 -21.82
N ASP A 11 16.67 3.04 -22.49
CA ASP A 11 15.62 4.03 -22.65
C ASP A 11 14.88 3.75 -23.95
N PHE A 12 13.56 3.62 -23.85
CA PHE A 12 12.68 3.60 -25.02
C PHE A 12 11.92 4.91 -25.07
N SER A 13 12.00 5.57 -26.21
CA SER A 13 11.13 6.66 -26.63
C SER A 13 10.36 6.24 -27.87
N GLY A 14 9.20 6.87 -28.07
CA GLY A 14 8.32 6.57 -29.17
C GLY A 14 7.16 7.55 -29.26
N GLU A 15 6.44 7.48 -30.38
CA GLU A 15 5.30 8.34 -30.68
C GLU A 15 4.02 7.52 -30.80
N TYR A 16 2.98 7.91 -30.06
CA TYR A 16 1.66 7.29 -30.19
C TYR A 16 1.08 7.55 -31.58
N ARG A 17 0.86 6.47 -32.33
CA ARG A 17 0.20 6.50 -33.63
C ARG A 17 -1.31 6.51 -33.48
N LYS A 18 -1.83 5.70 -32.56
CA LYS A 18 -3.27 5.49 -32.39
C LYS A 18 -3.58 5.04 -30.97
N VAL A 19 -4.58 5.67 -30.37
CA VAL A 19 -5.10 5.26 -29.07
C VAL A 19 -6.61 5.14 -29.19
N ILE A 20 -7.11 3.90 -29.18
CA ILE A 20 -8.54 3.63 -29.00
C ILE A 20 -8.75 3.22 -27.55
N LYS A 21 -9.43 4.09 -26.80
CA LYS A 21 -9.74 3.87 -25.39
C LYS A 21 -10.29 2.46 -25.14
N ASN A 22 -9.67 1.76 -24.18
CA ASN A 22 -10.02 0.41 -23.72
C ASN A 22 -9.97 -0.69 -24.81
N LYS A 23 -9.34 -0.45 -25.95
CA LYS A 23 -9.30 -1.42 -27.06
C LYS A 23 -7.91 -1.61 -27.63
N SER A 24 -7.21 -0.54 -28.01
CA SER A 24 -5.88 -0.69 -28.60
C SER A 24 -5.02 0.56 -28.47
N ILE A 25 -3.71 0.33 -28.43
CA ILE A 25 -2.67 1.35 -28.49
C ILE A 25 -1.70 0.90 -29.58
N GLU A 26 -1.37 1.78 -30.50
CA GLU A 26 -0.30 1.59 -31.47
C GLU A 26 0.67 2.77 -31.36
N TYR A 27 1.97 2.48 -31.40
CA TYR A 27 3.01 3.49 -31.36
C TYR A 27 4.22 3.06 -32.19
N PHE A 28 5.00 4.06 -32.60
CA PHE A 28 6.31 3.86 -33.22
C PHE A 28 7.39 3.99 -32.16
N LEU A 29 8.40 3.15 -32.24
CA LEU A 29 9.69 3.41 -31.62
C LEU A 29 10.50 4.41 -32.46
N ASP A 30 11.53 5.03 -31.89
CA ASP A 30 12.36 6.01 -32.60
C ASP A 30 13.05 5.46 -33.86
N ASP A 31 13.27 4.15 -33.92
CA ASP A 31 13.79 3.44 -35.10
C ASP A 31 12.70 3.04 -36.11
N SER A 32 11.51 3.61 -35.97
CA SER A 32 10.31 3.40 -36.81
C SER A 32 9.66 2.03 -36.70
N ARG A 33 10.14 1.15 -35.81
CA ARG A 33 9.47 -0.14 -35.54
C ARG A 33 8.10 0.09 -34.89
N ILE A 34 7.16 -0.77 -35.24
CA ILE A 34 5.78 -0.67 -34.75
C ILE A 34 5.59 -1.56 -33.53
N VAL A 35 4.90 -1.02 -32.52
CA VAL A 35 4.33 -1.79 -31.42
C VAL A 35 2.82 -1.58 -31.38
N SER A 36 2.08 -2.66 -31.18
CA SER A 36 0.62 -2.71 -31.09
C SER A 36 0.21 -3.50 -29.86
N ILE A 37 -0.64 -2.90 -29.03
CA ILE A 37 -1.21 -3.49 -27.83
C ILE A 37 -2.73 -3.54 -28.02
N THR A 38 -3.34 -4.69 -27.78
CA THR A 38 -4.80 -4.86 -27.82
C THR A 38 -5.33 -5.39 -26.50
N PHE A 39 -6.50 -4.89 -26.11
CA PHE A 39 -7.23 -5.29 -24.92
C PHE A 39 -8.54 -5.96 -25.36
N SER A 40 -8.76 -7.20 -24.95
CA SER A 40 -10.00 -7.92 -25.21
C SER A 40 -10.56 -8.52 -23.92
N GLU A 41 -11.82 -8.22 -23.65
CA GLU A 41 -12.56 -8.80 -22.52
C GLU A 41 -12.90 -10.26 -22.82
N ASP A 42 -12.63 -11.15 -21.86
CA ASP A 42 -12.99 -12.56 -21.88
C ASP A 42 -13.48 -12.97 -20.48
N ASN A 43 -14.79 -13.21 -20.33
CA ASN A 43 -15.39 -13.77 -19.11
C ASN A 43 -14.90 -13.15 -17.79
N ASN A 44 -14.91 -11.81 -17.70
CA ASN A 44 -14.46 -11.02 -16.54
C ASN A 44 -12.93 -10.96 -16.35
N GLU A 45 -12.15 -11.40 -17.33
CA GLU A 45 -10.72 -11.18 -17.47
C GLU A 45 -10.45 -10.25 -18.67
N THR A 46 -9.28 -9.61 -18.70
CA THR A 46 -8.81 -8.86 -19.87
C THR A 46 -7.55 -9.52 -20.42
N LEU A 47 -7.64 -10.05 -21.63
CA LEU A 47 -6.48 -10.49 -22.38
C LEU A 47 -5.79 -9.26 -22.98
N ILE A 48 -4.51 -9.09 -22.64
CA ILE A 48 -3.62 -8.10 -23.23
C ILE A 48 -2.71 -8.84 -24.19
N SER A 49 -2.75 -8.45 -25.48
CA SER A 49 -1.82 -8.96 -26.48
C SER A 49 -0.94 -7.84 -26.97
N GLU A 50 0.38 -8.05 -26.89
CA GLU A 50 1.37 -7.13 -27.41
C GLU A 50 2.07 -7.75 -28.62
N SER A 51 2.16 -6.98 -29.70
CA SER A 51 2.82 -7.35 -30.94
C SER A 51 3.81 -6.25 -31.29
N PHE A 52 5.06 -6.63 -31.56
CA PHE A 52 6.13 -5.69 -31.86
C PHE A 52 6.98 -6.22 -33.01
N GLU A 53 7.60 -5.31 -33.76
CA GLU A 53 8.64 -5.66 -34.71
C GLU A 53 9.96 -5.89 -33.95
N ALA A 54 10.48 -7.11 -34.05
CA ALA A 54 11.74 -7.47 -33.41
C ALA A 54 12.91 -6.74 -34.08
N GLU A 55 13.90 -6.33 -33.29
CA GLU A 55 15.16 -5.83 -33.84
C GLU A 55 16.13 -6.97 -34.16
N GLU A 56 17.20 -6.66 -34.89
CA GLU A 56 18.12 -7.67 -35.43
C GLU A 56 19.28 -8.03 -34.49
N THR A 57 19.53 -7.25 -33.43
CA THR A 57 20.70 -7.44 -32.55
C THR A 57 20.52 -8.64 -31.62
N TYR A 58 19.35 -8.79 -31.03
CA TYR A 58 19.02 -9.86 -30.10
C TYR A 58 18.11 -10.92 -30.74
N PRO A 59 18.24 -12.21 -30.38
CA PRO A 59 17.34 -13.22 -30.91
C PRO A 59 15.89 -12.95 -30.50
N VAL A 60 14.96 -13.22 -31.42
CA VAL A 60 13.53 -12.92 -31.25
C VAL A 60 12.95 -13.54 -29.98
N ASP A 61 13.41 -14.72 -29.58
CA ASP A 61 12.94 -15.40 -28.37
C ASP A 61 13.31 -14.63 -27.09
N TYR A 62 14.51 -14.04 -27.02
CA TYR A 62 14.90 -13.18 -25.89
C TYR A 62 14.04 -11.92 -25.80
N GLN A 63 13.75 -11.30 -26.95
CA GLN A 63 12.88 -10.12 -26.99
C GLN A 63 11.46 -10.49 -26.53
N ARG A 64 10.92 -11.62 -27.01
CA ARG A 64 9.60 -12.15 -26.62
C ARG A 64 9.52 -12.41 -25.12
N GLU A 65 10.52 -13.07 -24.54
CA GLU A 65 10.57 -13.35 -23.10
C GLU A 65 10.65 -12.07 -22.26
N GLY A 66 11.42 -11.07 -22.73
CA GLY A 66 11.49 -9.76 -22.10
C GLY A 66 10.13 -9.06 -22.05
N TRP A 67 9.44 -8.97 -23.19
CA TRP A 67 8.09 -8.39 -23.26
C TRP A 67 7.07 -9.18 -22.45
N GLN A 68 7.12 -10.51 -22.49
CA GLN A 68 6.23 -11.33 -21.68
C GLN A 68 6.46 -11.10 -20.17
N SER A 69 7.70 -10.89 -19.74
CA SER A 69 8.02 -10.57 -18.35
C SER A 69 7.46 -9.22 -17.92
N ILE A 70 7.46 -8.23 -18.81
CA ILE A 70 6.82 -6.92 -18.59
C ILE A 70 5.31 -7.10 -18.43
N LEU A 71 4.66 -7.83 -19.34
CA LEU A 71 3.23 -8.13 -19.25
C LEU A 71 2.87 -8.90 -17.97
N ASN A 72 3.68 -9.87 -17.56
CA ASN A 72 3.47 -10.61 -16.32
C ASN A 72 3.58 -9.70 -15.08
N ASN A 73 4.55 -8.78 -15.07
CA ASN A 73 4.67 -7.80 -13.99
C ASN A 73 3.48 -6.83 -13.96
N PHE A 74 3.03 -6.38 -15.13
CA PHE A 74 1.83 -5.54 -15.23
C PHE A 74 0.58 -6.29 -14.77
N LYS A 75 0.40 -7.55 -15.17
CA LYS A 75 -0.69 -8.42 -14.70
C LYS A 75 -0.69 -8.49 -13.18
N ASN A 76 0.44 -8.83 -12.57
CA ASN A 76 0.57 -8.87 -11.11
C ASN A 76 0.20 -7.53 -10.48
N TYR A 77 0.67 -6.40 -11.02
CA TYR A 77 0.33 -5.07 -10.51
C TYR A 77 -1.17 -4.77 -10.64
N ALA A 78 -1.76 -4.99 -11.82
CA ALA A 78 -3.16 -4.71 -12.08
C ALA A 78 -4.07 -5.56 -11.18
N GLU A 79 -3.77 -6.85 -11.05
CA GLU A 79 -4.54 -7.80 -10.25
C GLU A 79 -4.31 -7.63 -8.74
N THR A 80 -3.13 -7.18 -8.32
CA THR A 80 -2.89 -6.81 -6.91
C THR A 80 -3.48 -5.45 -6.54
N SER A 81 -3.66 -4.53 -7.49
CA SER A 81 -4.33 -3.25 -7.25
C SER A 81 -5.83 -3.39 -6.94
N GLU A 82 -6.43 -4.54 -7.29
CA GLU A 82 -7.80 -4.89 -6.88
C GLU A 82 -7.86 -5.56 -5.49
N ARG A 83 -6.72 -5.98 -4.91
CA ARG A 83 -6.67 -6.64 -3.59
C ARG A 83 -7.01 -5.68 -2.46
N PHE A 84 -6.59 -4.42 -2.58
CA PHE A 84 -6.79 -3.40 -1.56
C PHE A 84 -7.62 -2.24 -2.09
N ARG A 85 -8.55 -1.79 -1.25
CA ARG A 85 -9.19 -0.48 -1.40
C ARG A 85 -8.55 0.47 -0.42
N VAL A 86 -8.05 1.58 -0.94
CA VAL A 86 -7.55 2.67 -0.09
C VAL A 86 -8.74 3.36 0.54
N LEU A 87 -8.82 3.29 1.86
CA LEU A 87 -9.75 4.08 2.67
C LEU A 87 -9.03 5.32 3.16
N HIS A 88 -9.67 6.48 2.98
CA HIS A 88 -9.14 7.76 3.39
C HIS A 88 -10.02 8.38 4.48
N TYR A 89 -9.41 8.82 5.57
CA TYR A 89 -10.06 9.57 6.63
C TYR A 89 -9.23 10.78 7.01
N GLU A 90 -9.90 11.84 7.45
CA GLU A 90 -9.24 13.02 7.97
C GLU A 90 -10.00 13.61 9.17
N ILE A 91 -9.27 14.25 10.07
CA ILE A 91 -9.85 14.98 11.18
C ILE A 91 -8.99 16.19 11.55
N LEU A 92 -9.65 17.33 11.75
CA LEU A 92 -9.00 18.52 12.29
C LEU A 92 -8.93 18.42 13.82
N ILE A 93 -7.73 18.48 14.38
CA ILE A 93 -7.44 18.41 15.82
C ILE A 93 -6.90 19.76 16.28
N ASN A 94 -7.47 20.31 17.35
CA ASN A 94 -7.08 21.56 17.98
C ASN A 94 -5.88 21.36 18.92
N ALA A 95 -4.78 20.86 18.33
CA ALA A 95 -3.51 20.64 18.97
C ALA A 95 -2.38 20.78 17.93
N PRO A 96 -1.17 21.18 18.36
CA PRO A 96 -0.02 21.24 17.48
C PRO A 96 0.42 19.83 17.05
N ALA A 97 1.06 19.73 15.88
CA ALA A 97 1.36 18.44 15.25
C ALA A 97 2.26 17.54 16.10
N ASP A 98 3.16 18.12 16.91
CA ASP A 98 4.02 17.37 17.83
C ASP A 98 3.24 16.70 18.96
N LYS A 99 2.15 17.31 19.44
CA LYS A 99 1.27 16.70 20.44
C LYS A 99 0.47 15.56 19.82
N VAL A 100 -0.08 15.76 18.62
CA VAL A 100 -0.83 14.71 17.91
C VAL A 100 0.08 13.52 17.60
N TYR A 101 1.26 13.78 17.06
CA TYR A 101 2.27 12.76 16.75
C TYR A 101 2.68 11.96 17.98
N ARG A 102 3.03 12.63 19.10
CA ARG A 102 3.38 11.94 20.35
C ARG A 102 2.22 11.13 20.92
N THR A 103 1.00 11.68 20.90
CA THR A 103 -0.20 10.97 21.35
C THR A 103 -0.41 9.68 20.56
N MET A 104 -0.09 9.68 19.27
CA MET A 104 -0.23 8.47 18.45
C MET A 104 0.83 7.41 18.77
N LEU A 105 2.05 7.79 19.16
CA LEU A 105 3.20 6.88 19.20
C LEU A 105 3.65 6.48 20.62
N GLU A 106 3.32 7.26 21.64
CA GLU A 106 3.64 6.93 23.03
C GLU A 106 2.78 5.75 23.50
N LYS A 107 3.37 4.76 24.18
CA LYS A 107 2.74 3.46 24.48
C LYS A 107 1.37 3.58 25.15
N GLU A 108 1.29 4.39 26.20
CA GLU A 108 0.08 4.57 26.99
C GLU A 108 -1.01 5.28 26.20
N LEU A 109 -0.64 6.29 25.41
CA LEU A 109 -1.57 7.07 24.61
C LEU A 109 -2.03 6.29 23.38
N TYR A 110 -1.13 5.52 22.76
CA TYR A 110 -1.44 4.55 21.70
C TYR A 110 -2.55 3.61 22.14
N ALA A 111 -2.36 2.93 23.28
CA ALA A 111 -3.36 2.03 23.83
C ALA A 111 -4.70 2.75 24.09
N ALA A 112 -4.65 4.00 24.56
CA ALA A 112 -5.85 4.78 24.89
C ALA A 112 -6.68 5.20 23.67
N TRP A 113 -6.06 5.57 22.54
CA TRP A 113 -6.81 5.97 21.35
C TRP A 113 -7.23 4.79 20.48
N THR A 114 -6.43 3.72 20.45
CA THR A 114 -6.74 2.48 19.72
C THR A 114 -7.73 1.57 20.46
N SER A 115 -8.09 1.87 21.72
CA SER A 115 -9.00 1.05 22.53
C SER A 115 -10.38 0.80 21.90
N ILE A 116 -10.77 1.60 20.91
CA ILE A 116 -12.02 1.44 20.15
C ILE A 116 -11.95 0.19 19.25
N PHE A 117 -10.78 -0.16 18.71
CA PHE A 117 -10.58 -1.41 17.99
C PHE A 117 -10.64 -2.59 18.96
N ASN A 118 -9.82 -2.50 20.02
CA ASN A 118 -9.76 -3.50 21.09
C ASN A 118 -9.17 -2.84 22.35
N PRO A 119 -9.78 -3.00 23.55
CA PRO A 119 -9.27 -2.41 24.79
C PRO A 119 -7.85 -2.82 25.19
N SER A 120 -7.36 -3.95 24.67
CA SER A 120 -6.01 -4.48 24.93
C SER A 120 -4.98 -4.08 23.86
N CYS A 121 -5.37 -3.19 22.93
CA CYS A 121 -4.48 -2.72 21.87
C CYS A 121 -3.18 -2.16 22.43
N ARG A 122 -2.07 -2.62 21.87
CA ARG A 122 -0.70 -2.17 22.18
C ARG A 122 0.19 -2.34 20.96
N PHE A 123 1.40 -1.81 21.04
CA PHE A 123 2.45 -2.14 20.07
C PHE A 123 3.71 -2.61 20.77
N GLU A 124 4.51 -3.40 20.05
CA GLU A 124 5.82 -3.87 20.50
C GLU A 124 6.84 -3.66 19.36
N GLY A 125 7.99 -3.03 19.65
CA GLY A 125 9.00 -2.68 18.65
C GLY A 125 9.34 -1.19 18.66
N SER A 126 9.82 -0.68 17.52
CA SER A 126 10.19 0.73 17.35
C SER A 126 9.44 1.38 16.20
N TRP A 127 9.17 2.67 16.35
CA TRP A 127 8.64 3.55 15.31
C TRP A 127 9.75 4.10 14.38
N ASP A 128 11.01 3.74 14.59
CA ASP A 128 12.10 4.20 13.72
C ASP A 128 12.00 3.59 12.32
N LYS A 129 12.33 4.39 11.30
CA LYS A 129 12.37 3.92 9.91
C LYS A 129 13.21 2.65 9.76
N GLY A 130 12.66 1.66 9.05
CA GLY A 130 13.25 0.35 8.83
C GLY A 130 13.00 -0.66 9.95
N SER A 131 12.46 -0.22 11.09
CA SER A 131 12.20 -1.10 12.23
C SER A 131 10.96 -1.96 12.02
N LYS A 132 11.02 -3.15 12.58
CA LYS A 132 9.86 -4.01 12.77
C LYS A 132 9.04 -3.52 13.96
N ILE A 133 7.72 -3.59 13.81
CA ILE A 133 6.75 -3.26 14.85
C ILE A 133 5.59 -4.25 14.79
N LEU A 134 5.11 -4.66 15.96
CA LEU A 134 3.92 -5.49 16.13
C LEU A 134 2.78 -4.62 16.63
N PHE A 135 1.60 -4.72 16.03
CA PHE A 135 0.37 -4.13 16.54
C PHE A 135 -0.52 -5.24 17.06
N LEU A 136 -0.78 -5.26 18.36
CA LEU A 136 -1.30 -6.41 19.07
C LEU A 136 -2.59 -6.08 19.81
N GLY A 137 -3.46 -7.07 19.93
CA GLY A 137 -4.61 -7.08 20.82
C GLY A 137 -4.91 -8.50 21.27
N GLU A 138 -5.83 -8.65 22.21
CA GLU A 138 -6.24 -9.93 22.78
C GLU A 138 -7.69 -10.25 22.37
N ASP A 139 -7.94 -11.51 22.04
CA ASP A 139 -9.30 -11.98 21.83
C ASP A 139 -10.01 -12.26 23.17
N LYS A 140 -11.24 -12.80 23.09
CA LYS A 140 -12.06 -13.10 24.28
C LYS A 140 -11.47 -14.20 25.17
N GLU A 141 -10.55 -15.00 24.66
CA GLU A 141 -9.86 -16.07 25.38
C GLU A 141 -8.51 -15.57 25.96
N GLY A 142 -8.16 -14.30 25.74
CA GLY A 142 -6.90 -13.70 26.18
C GLY A 142 -5.72 -14.05 25.27
N LYS A 143 -5.96 -14.59 24.08
CA LYS A 143 -4.88 -14.91 23.15
C LYS A 143 -4.48 -13.67 22.36
N THR A 144 -3.17 -13.46 22.25
CA THR A 144 -2.60 -12.31 21.53
C THR A 144 -2.68 -12.54 20.01
N ASN A 145 -3.34 -11.62 19.31
CA ASN A 145 -3.46 -11.59 17.86
C ASN A 145 -3.10 -10.19 17.34
N GLY A 146 -2.76 -10.06 16.06
CA GLY A 146 -2.35 -8.75 15.54
C GLY A 146 -1.65 -8.77 14.19
N MET A 147 -0.87 -7.72 13.93
CA MET A 147 -0.15 -7.50 12.67
C MET A 147 1.35 -7.43 12.90
N VAL A 148 2.12 -8.07 12.03
CA VAL A 148 3.58 -7.94 11.93
C VAL A 148 3.89 -6.93 10.82
N SER A 149 4.54 -5.82 11.17
CA SER A 149 4.66 -4.66 10.28
C SER A 149 6.07 -4.07 10.29
N TRP A 150 6.36 -3.26 9.28
CA TRP A 150 7.61 -2.52 9.14
C TRP A 150 7.33 -1.04 8.94
N ILE A 151 8.06 -0.19 9.66
CA ILE A 151 8.02 1.25 9.46
C ILE A 151 8.82 1.58 8.19
N LYS A 152 8.12 1.88 7.10
CA LYS A 152 8.75 2.28 5.83
C LYS A 152 9.31 3.68 5.87
N ASP A 153 8.61 4.57 6.57
CA ASP A 153 9.06 5.94 6.77
C ASP A 153 8.45 6.51 8.04
N ASN A 154 9.19 7.38 8.72
CA ASN A 154 8.69 8.13 9.85
C ASN A 154 9.44 9.47 9.88
N ILE A 155 8.74 10.52 9.47
CA ILE A 155 9.22 11.89 9.52
C ILE A 155 8.44 12.58 10.64
N PRO A 156 9.09 12.88 11.79
CA PRO A 156 8.41 13.42 12.96
C PRO A 156 7.51 14.61 12.63
N ASN A 157 6.29 14.57 13.15
CA ASN A 157 5.26 15.61 13.00
C ASN A 157 4.82 15.89 11.55
N ARG A 158 5.16 15.02 10.59
CA ARG A 158 4.81 15.19 9.16
C ARG A 158 4.16 13.96 8.56
N SER A 159 4.78 12.80 8.67
CA SER A 159 4.25 11.59 8.05
C SER A 159 4.80 10.30 8.66
N ILE A 160 3.98 9.27 8.63
CA ILE A 160 4.38 7.90 8.98
C ILE A 160 3.85 6.97 7.89
N LYS A 161 4.65 5.99 7.48
CA LYS A 161 4.25 4.94 6.55
C LYS A 161 4.61 3.58 7.13
N ILE A 162 3.61 2.73 7.26
CA ILE A 162 3.67 1.38 7.79
C ILE A 162 3.35 0.43 6.63
N GLU A 163 4.06 -0.69 6.55
CA GLU A 163 3.70 -1.80 5.68
C GLU A 163 3.47 -3.05 6.54
N HIS A 164 2.31 -3.68 6.38
CA HIS A 164 2.00 -4.94 7.03
C HIS A 164 2.50 -6.11 6.17
N GLN A 165 3.19 -7.07 6.79
CA GLN A 165 3.84 -8.18 6.07
C GLN A 165 3.48 -9.55 6.63
N GLY A 166 2.91 -9.60 7.85
CA GLY A 166 2.49 -10.82 8.51
C GLY A 166 1.40 -10.54 9.53
N ILE A 167 0.96 -11.61 10.19
CA ILE A 167 -0.01 -11.56 11.29
C ILE A 167 0.59 -12.18 12.54
N VAL A 168 0.07 -11.81 13.70
CA VAL A 168 0.29 -12.52 14.95
C VAL A 168 -0.98 -13.31 15.24
N LYS A 169 -0.85 -14.60 15.52
CA LYS A 169 -1.96 -15.49 15.85
C LYS A 169 -1.57 -16.36 17.04
N ASP A 170 -2.39 -16.33 18.08
CA ASP A 170 -2.12 -17.05 19.34
C ASP A 170 -0.72 -16.77 19.93
N GLY A 171 -0.20 -15.55 19.73
CA GLY A 171 1.12 -15.11 20.18
C GLY A 171 2.28 -15.47 19.24
N GLU A 172 2.03 -16.19 18.15
CA GLU A 172 3.04 -16.56 17.16
C GLU A 172 2.99 -15.67 15.93
N GLU A 173 4.15 -15.27 15.43
CA GLU A 173 4.26 -14.52 14.18
C GLU A 173 4.17 -15.44 12.96
N ILE A 174 3.27 -15.13 12.04
CA ILE A 174 3.04 -15.89 10.81
C ILE A 174 3.29 -14.96 9.62
N MET A 175 4.24 -15.33 8.76
CA MET A 175 4.72 -14.51 7.63
C MET A 175 4.29 -15.01 6.25
N THR A 176 3.62 -16.17 6.19
CA THR A 176 3.18 -16.82 4.95
C THR A 176 1.88 -17.57 5.18
N GLY A 177 1.10 -17.74 4.12
CA GLY A 177 -0.13 -18.55 4.13
C GLY A 177 -1.37 -17.72 3.80
N PRO A 178 -2.54 -18.38 3.62
CA PRO A 178 -3.72 -17.72 3.07
C PRO A 178 -4.22 -16.51 3.86
N GLU A 179 -4.13 -16.55 5.19
CA GLU A 179 -4.52 -15.42 6.06
C GLU A 179 -3.53 -14.25 5.95
N VAL A 180 -2.23 -14.52 5.74
CA VAL A 180 -1.20 -13.49 5.59
C VAL A 180 -1.26 -12.84 4.22
N GLU A 181 -1.40 -13.63 3.15
CA GLU A 181 -1.38 -13.12 1.77
C GLU A 181 -2.54 -12.14 1.46
N GLN A 182 -3.60 -12.18 2.26
CA GLN A 182 -4.67 -11.18 2.23
C GLN A 182 -4.18 -9.79 2.61
N TRP A 183 -3.27 -9.67 3.58
CA TRP A 183 -2.80 -8.39 4.13
C TRP A 183 -1.38 -8.03 3.72
N LYS A 184 -0.60 -9.00 3.24
CA LYS A 184 0.82 -8.82 2.97
C LYS A 184 1.08 -7.75 1.91
N GLY A 185 1.85 -6.74 2.31
CA GLY A 185 2.15 -5.56 1.51
C GLY A 185 1.11 -4.46 1.60
N SER A 186 0.07 -4.58 2.45
CA SER A 186 -0.87 -3.49 2.68
C SER A 186 -0.16 -2.33 3.39
N ILE A 187 -0.53 -1.11 3.00
CA ILE A 187 0.05 0.13 3.51
C ILE A 187 -0.95 0.84 4.42
N GLU A 188 -0.43 1.36 5.53
CA GLU A 188 -1.09 2.34 6.38
C GLU A 188 -0.21 3.59 6.46
N SER A 189 -0.78 4.76 6.19
CA SER A 189 -0.06 6.02 6.17
C SER A 189 -0.79 7.09 6.97
N TYR A 190 -0.02 7.86 7.73
CA TYR A 190 -0.51 9.00 8.50
C TYR A 190 0.14 10.27 7.99
N GLY A 191 -0.65 11.32 7.77
CA GLY A 191 -0.19 12.66 7.40
C GLY A 191 -0.55 13.68 8.47
N PHE A 192 0.39 14.55 8.82
CA PHE A 192 0.20 15.60 9.82
C PHE A 192 0.41 16.96 9.17
N ILE A 193 -0.68 17.64 8.80
CA ILE A 193 -0.62 18.96 8.17
C ILE A 193 -0.87 20.01 9.25
N SER A 194 0.18 20.76 9.60
CA SER A 194 0.07 21.88 10.56
C SER A 194 -0.69 23.06 9.94
N MET A 195 -1.70 23.54 10.66
CA MET A 195 -2.54 24.68 10.30
C MET A 195 -2.61 25.63 11.51
N ASN A 196 -1.59 26.49 11.67
CA ASN A 196 -1.37 27.29 12.88
C ASN A 196 -1.25 26.38 14.12
N ASP A 197 -2.11 26.58 15.13
CA ASP A 197 -2.17 25.78 16.37
C ASP A 197 -3.02 24.50 16.24
N LYS A 198 -3.44 24.16 15.02
CA LYS A 198 -4.24 22.97 14.71
C LYS A 198 -3.46 22.03 13.80
N THR A 199 -3.90 20.77 13.76
CA THR A 199 -3.36 19.75 12.87
C THR A 199 -4.50 19.07 12.12
N LEU A 200 -4.44 19.06 10.79
CA LEU A 200 -5.24 18.15 10.00
C LEU A 200 -4.48 16.82 9.94
N LEU A 201 -5.02 15.81 10.61
CA LEU A 201 -4.51 14.44 10.57
C LEU A 201 -5.24 13.70 9.44
N SER A 202 -4.49 13.14 8.50
CA SER A 202 -5.00 12.23 7.48
C SER A 202 -4.55 10.79 7.76
N VAL A 203 -5.41 9.83 7.42
CA VAL A 203 -5.14 8.39 7.49
C VAL A 203 -5.51 7.78 6.15
N ASP A 204 -4.55 7.15 5.50
CA ASP A 204 -4.74 6.33 4.31
C ASP A 204 -4.42 4.88 4.65
N PHE A 205 -5.37 3.98 4.42
CA PHE A 205 -5.24 2.59 4.82
C PHE A 205 -5.75 1.64 3.74
N ASP A 206 -4.92 0.67 3.37
CA ASP A 206 -5.26 -0.42 2.45
C ASP A 206 -6.14 -1.46 3.15
N SER A 207 -7.44 -1.46 2.83
CA SER A 207 -8.41 -2.45 3.33
C SER A 207 -8.69 -3.54 2.30
N VAL A 208 -8.82 -4.78 2.77
CA VAL A 208 -9.50 -5.82 1.99
C VAL A 208 -11.02 -5.62 2.06
N LYS A 209 -11.74 -6.12 1.06
CA LYS A 209 -13.17 -5.84 0.84
C LYS A 209 -14.05 -6.26 2.02
N GLU A 210 -13.69 -7.36 2.68
CA GLU A 210 -14.43 -7.93 3.82
C GLU A 210 -14.45 -7.00 5.03
N PHE A 211 -13.42 -6.18 5.21
CA PHE A 211 -13.28 -5.28 6.36
C PHE A 211 -13.62 -3.82 6.05
N GLU A 212 -13.97 -3.48 4.80
CA GLU A 212 -14.32 -2.12 4.37
C GLU A 212 -15.44 -1.50 5.22
N VAL A 213 -16.53 -2.26 5.44
CA VAL A 213 -17.66 -1.79 6.25
C VAL A 213 -17.26 -1.57 7.70
N TYR A 214 -16.47 -2.48 8.27
CA TYR A 214 -15.97 -2.35 9.64
C TYR A 214 -15.14 -1.08 9.79
N PHE A 215 -14.13 -0.89 8.95
CA PHE A 215 -13.25 0.27 9.02
C PHE A 215 -13.96 1.60 8.76
N SER A 216 -14.92 1.63 7.82
CA SER A 216 -15.75 2.82 7.58
C SER A 216 -16.55 3.29 8.79
N GLN A 217 -16.87 2.40 9.72
CA GLN A 217 -17.59 2.71 10.95
C GLN A 217 -16.62 2.97 12.11
N THR A 218 -15.54 2.20 12.21
CA THR A 218 -14.62 2.23 13.36
C THR A 218 -13.64 3.41 13.31
N TRP A 219 -13.02 3.70 12.16
CA TRP A 219 -12.02 4.77 12.05
C TRP A 219 -12.55 6.15 12.46
N PRO A 220 -13.77 6.57 12.08
CA PRO A 220 -14.33 7.83 12.59
C PRO A 220 -14.41 7.91 14.11
N GLU A 221 -14.76 6.82 14.80
CA GLU A 221 -14.84 6.78 16.26
C GLU A 221 -13.45 6.78 16.93
N VAL A 222 -12.51 6.06 16.33
CA VAL A 222 -11.09 6.06 16.73
C VAL A 222 -10.49 7.48 16.62
N LEU A 223 -10.72 8.17 15.50
CA LEU A 223 -10.25 9.53 15.29
C LEU A 223 -10.88 10.54 16.25
N LYS A 224 -12.18 10.40 16.56
CA LYS A 224 -12.84 11.20 17.61
C LYS A 224 -12.20 10.96 18.98
N LYS A 225 -11.90 9.71 19.32
CA LYS A 225 -11.21 9.37 20.58
C LYS A 225 -9.83 10.00 20.64
N LEU A 226 -9.01 9.85 19.59
CA LEU A 226 -7.68 10.46 19.48
C LEU A 226 -7.77 11.99 19.64
N LYS A 227 -8.67 12.64 18.90
CA LYS A 227 -8.92 14.09 19.02
C LYS A 227 -9.22 14.50 20.46
N SER A 228 -10.08 13.75 21.16
CA SER A 228 -10.42 14.05 22.56
C SER A 228 -9.24 13.91 23.54
N ILE A 229 -8.23 13.09 23.21
CA ILE A 229 -7.02 12.95 24.02
C ILE A 229 -6.08 14.13 23.73
N CYS A 230 -5.92 14.49 22.46
CA CYS A 230 -5.07 15.60 22.02
C CYS A 230 -5.57 16.97 22.49
N GLU A 231 -6.88 17.16 22.64
CA GLU A 231 -7.50 18.46 22.97
C GLU A 231 -7.71 18.71 24.47
N LYS A 232 -7.30 17.77 25.33
CA LYS A 232 -7.20 17.97 26.78
C LYS A 232 -5.93 18.74 27.14
#